data_AF-A0A536YGV6-F1
#
_entry.id   AF-A0A536YGV6-F1
#
_cell.length_a   1.000
_cell.length_b   1.000
_cell.length_c   1.000
_cell.angle_alpha   90.00
_cell.angle_beta   90.00
_cell.angle_gamma   90.00
#
_symmetry.space_group_name_H-M   'P 1'
#
loop_
_entity.id
_entity.type
_entity.pdbx_description
1 polymer ?
#
loop_
_entity_poly.entity_id
_entity_poly.type
_entity_poly.pdbx_seq_one_letter_code
_entity_poly.pdbx_strand_id
1 'polypeptide(L)' 'MLESAEIGHKVPKRVYAREEPKLRELLLNAQFDLSQSGRGPLLLVISGVEGGGRGETANKLTEWMDPRHIHV' A
#
# COMPACT_ATOMS: atom_id res chain seq x y z
N MET A 1 15.06 2.53 18.72
CA MET A 1 13.77 2.02 18.20
C MET A 1 13.75 1.81 16.68
N LEU A 2 14.64 2.45 15.90
CA LEU A 2 14.71 2.28 14.43
C LEU A 2 15.54 1.08 13.99
N GLU A 3 16.24 0.43 14.92
CA GLU A 3 17.23 -0.62 14.64
C GLU A 3 16.58 -1.83 13.96
N SER A 4 15.29 -2.09 14.23
CA SER A 4 14.53 -3.16 13.58
C SER A 4 14.21 -2.89 12.10
N ALA A 5 14.23 -1.64 11.64
CA ALA A 5 14.04 -1.31 10.23
C ALA A 5 15.35 -1.34 9.42
N GLU A 6 16.50 -1.29 10.11
CA GLU A 6 17.83 -1.18 9.51
C GLU A 6 18.51 -2.52 9.21
N ILE A 7 17.90 -3.64 9.61
CA ILE A 7 18.44 -5.00 9.39
C ILE A 7 18.35 -5.49 7.92
N GLY A 8 18.04 -4.59 6.98
CA GLY A 8 18.08 -4.87 5.55
C GLY A 8 16.95 -5.77 5.07
N HIS A 9 15.72 -5.53 5.56
CA HIS A 9 14.51 -6.25 5.14
C HIS A 9 14.38 -6.29 3.62
N LYS A 10 14.29 -7.51 3.07
CA LYS A 10 14.12 -7.74 1.63
C LYS A 10 13.15 -8.87 1.39
N VAL A 11 12.26 -8.67 0.43
CA VAL A 11 11.40 -9.73 -0.10
C VAL A 11 12.04 -10.29 -1.39
N PRO A 12 12.31 -11.60 -1.49
CA PRO A 12 12.82 -12.19 -2.72
C PRO A 12 11.84 -11.97 -3.89
N LYS A 13 12.35 -11.67 -5.08
CA LYS A 13 11.54 -11.37 -6.28
C LYS A 13 10.48 -12.42 -6.58
N ARG A 14 10.80 -13.71 -6.39
CA ARG A 14 9.86 -14.83 -6.59
C ARG A 14 8.70 -14.80 -5.60
N VAL A 15 8.95 -14.41 -4.35
CA VAL A 15 7.91 -14.29 -3.32
C VAL A 15 7.03 -13.09 -3.63
N TYR A 16 7.64 -11.95 -3.95
CA TYR A 16 6.90 -10.75 -4.35
C TYR A 16 5.96 -11.03 -5.53
N ALA A 17 6.47 -11.60 -6.62
CA ALA A 17 5.67 -11.90 -7.81
C ALA A 17 4.51 -12.87 -7.56
N ARG A 18 4.59 -13.70 -6.50
CA ARG A 18 3.53 -14.63 -6.13
C ARG A 18 2.48 -14.01 -5.21
N GLU A 19 2.88 -13.16 -4.28
CA GLU A 19 1.96 -12.56 -3.30
C GLU A 19 1.34 -11.24 -3.78
N GLU A 20 2.05 -10.48 -4.61
CA GLU A 20 1.60 -9.18 -5.10
C GLU A 20 0.21 -9.21 -5.78
N PRO A 21 -0.08 -10.16 -6.71
CA PRO A 21 -1.39 -10.19 -7.36
C PRO A 21 -2.54 -10.45 -6.37
N LYS A 22 -2.30 -11.31 -5.36
CA LYS A 22 -3.29 -11.61 -4.32
C LYS A 22 -3.54 -10.39 -3.43
N LEU A 23 -2.47 -9.69 -3.06
CA LEU A 23 -2.57 -8.47 -2.25
C LEU A 23 -3.36 -7.40 -3.00
N ARG A 24 -3.08 -7.22 -4.30
CA ARG A 24 -3.81 -6.27 -5.16
C ARG A 24 -5.31 -6.56 -5.17
N GLU A 25 -5.68 -7.82 -5.40
CA GLU A 25 -7.09 -8.25 -5.38
C GLU A 25 -7.76 -7.97 -4.03
N LEU A 26 -7.09 -8.31 -2.93
CA LEU A 26 -7.59 -8.06 -1.58
C LEU A 26 -7.77 -6.57 -1.28
N LEU A 27 -6.85 -5.72 -1.77
CA LEU A 27 -6.94 -4.27 -1.60
C LEU A 27 -8.14 -3.68 -2.38
N LEU A 28 -8.38 -4.14 -3.62
CA LEU A 28 -9.54 -3.73 -4.41
C LEU A 28 -10.85 -4.15 -3.74
N ASN A 29 -10.93 -5.39 -3.26
CA ASN A 29 -12.11 -5.88 -2.54
C ASN A 29 -12.35 -5.06 -1.26
N ALA A 30 -11.30 -4.80 -0.47
CA ALA A 30 -11.41 -3.99 0.75
C ALA A 30 -11.83 -2.54 0.44
N GLN A 31 -11.36 -1.96 -0.66
CA GLN A 31 -11.76 -0.63 -1.11
C GLN A 31 -13.24 -0.61 -1.51
N PHE A 32 -13.70 -1.63 -2.24
CA PHE A 32 -15.11 -1.78 -2.59
C PHE A 32 -15.97 -1.94 -1.34
N ASP A 33 -15.60 -2.82 -0.42
CA ASP A 33 -16.33 -3.03 0.84
C ASP A 33 -16.42 -1.74 1.67
N LEU A 34 -15.32 -0.98 1.77
CA LEU A 34 -15.32 0.32 2.44
C LEU A 34 -16.33 1.28 1.80
N SER A 35 -16.38 1.34 0.47
CA SER A 35 -17.32 2.18 -0.28
C SER A 35 -18.78 1.83 0.00
N GLN A 36 -19.09 0.54 0.21
CA GLN A 36 -20.45 0.06 0.50
C GLN A 36 -20.82 0.19 1.98
N SER A 37 -19.82 0.16 2.87
CA SER A 37 -20.06 0.06 4.32
C SER A 37 -20.60 1.33 4.99
N GLY A 38 -20.48 2.49 4.34
CA GLY A 38 -20.85 3.78 4.92
C GLY A 38 -20.04 4.19 6.16
N ARG A 39 -18.91 3.52 6.44
CA ARG A 39 -18.08 3.74 7.64
C ARG A 39 -17.29 5.04 7.63
N GLY A 40 -17.37 5.80 6.55
CA GLY A 40 -16.65 7.06 6.38
C GLY A 40 -15.30 6.91 5.68
N PRO A 41 -14.55 8.02 5.54
CA PRO A 41 -13.30 8.05 4.79
C PRO A 41 -12.14 7.38 5.52
N LEU A 42 -11.18 6.86 4.77
CA LEU A 42 -9.89 6.39 5.27
C LEU A 42 -8.81 7.44 4.99
N LEU A 43 -8.06 7.85 6.02
CA LEU A 43 -6.89 8.72 5.89
C LEU A 43 -5.62 7.89 6.09
N LEU A 44 -4.72 7.89 5.11
CA LEU A 44 -3.42 7.22 5.17
C LEU A 44 -2.29 8.26 5.16
N VAL A 45 -1.51 8.30 6.25
CA VAL A 45 -0.35 9.20 6.37
C VAL A 45 0.94 8.42 6.08
N ILE A 46 1.65 8.78 5.02
CA ILE A 46 2.93 8.16 4.62
C ILE A 46 4.07 9.13 4.96
N SER A 47 4.80 8.86 6.05
CA SER A 47 5.92 9.66 6.54
C SER A 47 7.23 8.85 6.58
N GLY A 48 8.36 9.53 6.75
CA GLY A 48 9.69 8.92 6.69
C GLY A 48 10.74 9.81 6.03
N VAL A 49 11.96 9.31 5.97
CA VAL A 49 13.13 10.03 5.45
C VAL A 49 13.03 10.29 3.94
N GLU A 50 13.76 11.30 3.48
CA GLU A 50 13.95 11.54 2.04
C GLU A 50 14.64 10.32 1.40
N GLY A 51 14.16 9.91 0.21
CA GLY A 51 14.61 8.69 -0.45
C GLY A 51 14.10 7.38 0.17
N GLY A 52 13.25 7.44 1.22
CA GLY A 52 12.68 6.25 1.87
C GLY A 52 11.55 5.54 1.12
N GLY A 53 11.28 5.91 -0.13
CA GLY A 53 10.27 5.23 -0.96
C GLY A 53 8.82 5.68 -0.74
N ARG A 54 8.58 6.84 -0.11
CA ARG A 54 7.23 7.31 0.27
C ARG A 54 6.34 7.56 -0.94
N GLY A 55 6.85 8.30 -1.93
CA GLY A 55 6.09 8.63 -3.14
C GLY A 55 5.88 7.40 -4.01
N GLU A 56 6.89 6.54 -4.11
CA GLU A 56 6.84 5.28 -4.85
C GLU A 56 5.81 4.33 -4.26
N THR A 57 5.71 4.27 -2.93
CA THR A 57 4.71 3.46 -2.22
C THR A 57 3.31 4.01 -2.45
N ALA A 58 3.11 5.33 -2.33
CA ALA A 58 1.83 5.97 -2.60
C ALA A 58 1.38 5.71 -4.05
N ASN A 59 2.28 5.91 -5.02
CA ASN A 59 2.01 5.64 -6.44
C ASN A 59 1.66 4.17 -6.68
N LYS A 60 2.36 3.23 -6.04
CA LYS A 60 2.06 1.80 -6.18
C LYS A 60 0.68 1.44 -5.65
N LEU A 61 0.25 2.03 -4.53
CA LEU A 61 -1.11 1.85 -4.01
C LEU A 61 -2.16 2.40 -4.97
N THR A 62 -1.93 3.59 -5.53
CA THR A 62 -2.83 4.19 -6.54
C THR A 62 -2.86 3.38 -7.84
N GLU A 63 -1.77 2.72 -8.23
CA GLU A 63 -1.72 1.80 -9.39
C GLU A 63 -2.50 0.51 -9.14
N TRP A 64 -2.50 0.01 -7.90
CA TRP A 64 -3.13 -1.26 -7.53
C TRP A 64 -4.61 -1.16 -7.23
N MET A 65 -5.04 -0.03 -6.70
CA MET A 65 -6.40 0.23 -6.26
C MET A 65 -7.15 1.06 -7.29
N ASP A 66 -8.46 1.25 -7.13
CA ASP A 66 -9.23 2.14 -8.01
C ASP A 66 -8.85 3.60 -7.71
N PRO A 67 -8.17 4.30 -8.64
CA PRO A 67 -7.69 5.67 -8.41
C PRO A 67 -8.84 6.68 -8.30
N ARG A 68 -10.04 6.35 -8.78
CA ARG A 68 -11.21 7.24 -8.71
C ARG A 68 -11.68 7.51 -7.28
N HIS A 69 -11.26 6.67 -6.34
CA HIS A 69 -11.59 6.78 -4.92
C HIS A 69 -10.40 7.18 -4.05
N ILE A 70 -9.24 7.50 -4.64
CA ILE A 70 -8.02 7.87 -3.93
C ILE A 70 -7.64 9.30 -4.27
N HIS A 71 -7.35 10.08 -3.23
CA HIS A 71 -6.86 11.45 -3.35
C HIS A 71 -5.52 11.54 -2.64
N VAL A 72 -4.49 11.99 -3.35
CA VAL A 72 -3.09 12.11 -2.88
C VAL A 72 -2.72 13.58 -2.76
#